data_AF-A0A1A8XNK4-F1
#
_entry.id   AF-A0A1A8XNK4-F1
#
_cell.length_a   1.000
_cell.length_b   1.000
_cell.length_c   1.000
_cell.angle_alpha   90.00
_cell.angle_beta   90.00
_cell.angle_gamma   90.00
#
_symmetry.space_group_name_H-M   'P 1'
#
loop_
_entity.id
_entity.type
_entity.pdbx_description
1 polymer ?
#
loop_
_entity_poly.entity_id
_entity_poly.type
_entity_poly.pdbx_seq_one_letter_code
_entity_poly.pdbx_strand_id
1 'polypeptide(L)' 'MIDVLADEDQLIFDIGGSEETNRAFLKADRCLFAGVLEGIRIQFHARQARMTKINGEQVFTVPLPKNILRLQRRDALWIG' A
#
# COMPACT_ATOMS: atom_id res chain seq x y z
N MET A 1 -5.30 2.51 1.67
CA MET A 1 -4.18 3.30 2.21
C MET A 1 -4.81 4.59 2.66
N ILE A 2 -4.72 4.86 3.95
CA ILE A 2 -5.40 6.00 4.56
C ILE A 2 -4.53 7.23 4.38
N ASP A 3 -3.24 7.11 4.71
CA ASP A 3 -2.33 8.24 4.79
C ASP A 3 -0.85 7.82 4.78
N VAL A 4 0.04 8.81 4.77
CA VAL A 4 1.50 8.68 4.86
C VAL A 4 2.03 9.50 6.03
N LEU A 5 2.75 8.87 6.95
CA LEU A 5 3.54 9.57 7.96
C LEU A 5 4.94 9.80 7.38
N ALA A 6 5.09 10.88 6.62
CA ALA A 6 6.33 11.16 5.89
C ALA A 6 7.54 11.31 6.82
N ASP A 7 7.37 11.96 7.97
CA ASP A 7 8.46 12.16 8.95
C ASP A 7 8.90 10.85 9.63
N GLU A 8 8.06 9.81 9.59
CA GLU A 8 8.33 8.50 10.18
C GLU A 8 8.63 7.42 9.14
N ASP A 9 8.70 7.78 7.85
CA ASP A 9 8.85 6.85 6.72
C ASP A 9 7.84 5.69 6.79
N GLN A 10 6.56 5.97 7.07
CA GLN A 10 5.52 4.94 7.21
C GLN A 10 4.29 5.21 6.34
N LEU A 11 3.72 4.12 5.79
CA LEU A 11 2.39 4.12 5.18
C LEU A 11 1.38 3.55 6.16
N ILE A 12 0.18 4.14 6.18
CA ILE A 12 -0.96 3.71 6.99
C ILE A 12 -2.01 3.02 6.12
N PHE A 13 -2.51 1.86 6.57
CA PHE A 13 -3.61 1.14 5.95
C PHE A 13 -4.73 0.86 6.95
N ASP A 14 -5.96 0.86 6.45
CA ASP A 14 -7.13 0.38 7.18
C ASP A 14 -7.00 -1.10 7.53
N ILE A 15 -7.70 -1.49 8.59
CA ILE A 15 -7.98 -2.88 8.89
C ILE A 15 -9.17 -3.32 8.03
N GLY A 16 -8.97 -4.33 7.18
CA GLY A 16 -10.02 -4.83 6.31
C GLY A 16 -11.08 -5.64 7.06
N GLY A 17 -12.25 -5.87 6.46
CA GLY A 17 -13.33 -6.65 7.08
C GLY A 17 -13.05 -8.16 7.24
N SER A 18 -11.97 -8.68 6.64
CA SER A 18 -11.56 -10.08 6.76
C SER A 18 -10.46 -10.24 7.79
N GLU A 19 -10.80 -10.80 8.96
CA GLU A 19 -9.83 -11.06 10.02
C GLU A 19 -8.72 -12.03 9.57
N GLU A 20 -9.06 -13.01 8.74
CA GLU A 20 -8.09 -13.93 8.14
C GLU A 20 -7.05 -13.19 7.30
N THR A 21 -7.50 -12.29 6.42
CA THR A 21 -6.61 -11.48 5.57
C THR A 21 -5.73 -10.57 6.43
N ASN A 22 -6.29 -9.96 7.47
CA ASN A 22 -5.56 -9.10 8.40
C ASN A 22 -4.46 -9.89 9.15
N ARG A 23 -4.76 -11.09 9.64
CA ARG A 23 -3.77 -11.97 10.29
C ARG A 23 -2.70 -12.44 9.32
N ALA A 24 -3.07 -12.76 8.07
CA ALA A 24 -2.12 -13.14 7.04
C ALA A 24 -1.18 -11.98 6.70
N PHE A 25 -1.72 -10.76 6.60
CA PHE A 25 -0.94 -9.56 6.32
C PHE A 25 0.11 -9.29 7.42
N LEU A 26 -0.28 -9.40 8.70
CA LEU A 26 0.64 -9.22 9.84
C LEU A 26 1.77 -10.27 9.90
N LYS A 27 1.51 -11.49 9.39
CA LYS A 27 2.48 -12.60 9.41
C LYS A 27 3.37 -12.64 8.17
N ALA A 28 3.02 -11.92 7.12
CA ALA A 28 3.72 -12.00 5.86
C ALA A 28 5.05 -11.24 5.90
N ASP A 29 6.12 -11.92 5.49
CA ASP A 29 7.44 -11.29 5.32
C ASP A 29 7.46 -10.23 4.21
N ARG A 30 6.54 -10.37 3.25
CA ARG A 30 6.37 -9.50 2.09
C ARG A 30 4.96 -9.63 1.51
N CYS A 31 4.32 -8.49 1.24
CA CYS A 31 3.06 -8.40 0.51
C CYS A 31 3.20 -7.50 -0.72
N LEU A 32 2.46 -7.80 -1.79
CA LEU A 32 2.35 -6.95 -2.96
C LEU A 32 1.11 -6.07 -2.83
N PHE A 33 1.30 -4.76 -2.87
CA PHE A 33 0.23 -3.79 -3.01
C PHE A 33 0.13 -3.40 -4.48
N ALA A 34 -1.10 -3.41 -5.00
CA ALA A 34 -1.39 -3.00 -6.36
C ALA A 34 -2.61 -2.08 -6.35
N GLY A 35 -2.55 -0.99 -7.12
CA GLY A 35 -3.62 -0.01 -7.22
C GLY A 35 -3.54 0.79 -8.51
N VAL A 36 -4.49 1.70 -8.68
CA VAL A 36 -4.52 2.65 -9.81
C VAL A 36 -4.57 4.05 -9.23
N LEU A 37 -3.63 4.89 -9.64
CA LEU A 37 -3.60 6.32 -9.33
C LEU A 37 -3.65 7.08 -10.65
N GLU A 38 -4.71 7.87 -10.86
CA GLU A 38 -4.90 8.67 -12.09
C GLU A 38 -4.74 7.87 -13.39
N GLY A 39 -5.24 6.63 -13.40
CA GLY A 39 -5.14 5.74 -14.57
C GLY A 39 -3.77 5.06 -14.75
N ILE A 40 -2.81 5.33 -13.87
CA ILE A 40 -1.51 4.68 -13.83
C ILE A 40 -1.58 3.53 -12.83
N ARG A 41 -1.23 2.32 -13.28
CA ARG A 41 -1.13 1.17 -12.37
C ARG A 41 0.14 1.32 -11.52
N ILE A 42 -0.03 1.26 -10.21
CA ILE A 42 1.06 1.34 -9.25
C ILE A 42 1.16 0.01 -8.51
N GLN A 43 2.40 -0.47 -8.35
CA GLN A 43 2.69 -1.65 -7.56
C GLN A 43 3.91 -1.42 -6.68
N PHE A 44 3.86 -1.92 -5.45
CA PHE A 44 5.03 -1.92 -4.57
C PHE A 44 4.94 -3.07 -3.57
N HIS A 45 6.07 -3.40 -2.97
CA HIS A 45 6.09 -4.39 -1.90
C HIS A 45 6.15 -3.70 -0.54
N ALA A 46 5.30 -4.17 0.36
CA ALA A 46 5.39 -3.85 1.77
C ALA A 46 5.94 -5.04 2.55
N ARG A 47 6.57 -4.76 3.68
CA ARG A 47 7.17 -5.76 4.58
C ARG A 47 6.91 -5.35 6.02
N GLN A 48 7.00 -6.31 6.93
CA GLN A 48 6.98 -6.05 8.38
C GLN A 48 5.78 -5.22 8.83
N ALA A 49 4.58 -5.61 8.38
CA ALA A 49 3.35 -4.95 8.79
C ALA A 49 3.17 -5.03 10.31
N ARG A 50 2.76 -3.91 10.91
CA ARG A 50 2.47 -3.81 12.34
C ARG A 50 1.07 -3.27 12.54
N MET A 51 0.41 -3.75 13.58
CA MET A 51 -0.82 -3.15 14.06
C MET A 51 -0.47 -2.10 15.10
N THR A 52 -0.98 -0.88 14.93
CA THR A 52 -0.75 0.25 15.84
C THR A 52 -2.04 1.02 16.06
N LYS A 53 -2.01 2.00 16.98
CA LYS A 53 -3.13 2.88 17.25
C LYS A 53 -2.73 4.32 16.93
N ILE A 54 -3.44 4.96 16.00
CA ILE A 54 -3.23 6.36 15.61
C ILE A 54 -4.54 7.10 15.83
N ASN A 55 -4.49 8.21 16.57
CA ASN A 55 -5.67 9.03 16.90
C ASN A 55 -6.86 8.25 17.48
N GLY A 56 -6.59 7.12 18.16
CA GLY A 56 -7.63 6.29 18.75
C GLY A 56 -8.09 5.13 17.86
N GLU A 57 -7.73 5.10 16.59
CA GLU A 57 -8.12 4.05 15.64
C GLU A 57 -7.01 3.00 15.48
N GLN A 58 -7.41 1.73 15.36
CA GLN A 58 -6.49 0.66 15.03
C GLN A 58 -6.22 0.65 13.53
N VAL A 59 -4.94 0.69 13.17
CA VAL A 59 -4.49 0.75 11.78
C VAL A 59 -3.29 -0.17 11.59
N PHE A 60 -2.99 -0.50 10.34
CA PHE A 60 -1.71 -1.11 9.99
C PHE A 60 -0.70 -0.06 9.54
N THR A 61 0.54 -0.23 9.95
CA THR A 61 1.66 0.50 9.38
C THR A 61 2.69 -0.43 8.75
N VAL A 62 3.33 0.07 7.70
CA VAL A 62 4.50 -0.55 7.06
C VAL A 62 5.53 0.55 6.75
N PRO A 63 6.82 0.22 6.67
CA PRO A 63 7.82 1.16 6.17
C PRO A 63 7.50 1.59 4.73
N LEU A 64 7.81 2.85 4.41
CA LEU A 64 7.66 3.40 3.08
C LEU A 64 8.45 2.53 2.06
N PRO A 65 7.83 2.12 0.94
CA PRO A 65 8.49 1.25 -0.01
C PRO A 65 9.65 1.99 -0.70
N LYS A 66 10.83 1.36 -0.71
CA LYS A 66 12.01 1.93 -1.39
C LYS A 66 11.85 2.04 -2.91
N ASN A 67 10.98 1.22 -3.49
CA ASN A 67 10.76 1.16 -4.93
C ASN A 67 9.26 1.04 -5.22
N ILE A 68 8.81 1.80 -6.21
CA ILE A 68 7.43 1.77 -6.71
C ILE A 68 7.48 1.51 -8.23
N LEU A 69 6.84 0.44 -8.67
CA LEU A 69 6.63 0.15 -10.08
C LEU A 69 5.43 0.95 -10.59
N ARG A 70 5.64 1.77 -11.61
CA ARG A 70 4.57 2.51 -12.32
C ARG A 70 4.42 1.93 -13.71
N LEU A 71 3.22 1.47 -14.05
CA LEU A 71 2.87 0.89 -15.34
C LEU A 71 1.81 1.76 -16.01
N GLN A 72 2.21 2.50 -17.03
CA GLN A 72 1.31 3.27 -17.90
C GLN A 72 1.01 2.46 -19.15
N ARG A 73 -0.28 2.20 -19.43
CA ARG A 73 -0.70 1.33 -20.55
C ARG A 73 -0.95 2.05 -21.87
N ARG A 74 -0.82 3.38 -21.92
CA ARG A 74 -1.09 4.14 -23.15
C ARG A 74 0.19 4.30 -23.96
N ASP A 75 0.34 3.45 -24.96
CA ASP A 75 1.07 3.76 -26.17
C ASP A 75 0.07 4.18 -27.25
N ALA A 76 0.42 5.22 -28.01
CA ALA A 76 -0.26 5.81 -29.17
C ALA A 76 -1.48 6.72 -28.94
N LEU A 77 -1.23 8.04 -29.11
CA LEU A 77 -2.18 8.95 -29.75
C LEU A 77 -2.42 8.42 -31.18
N TRP A 78 -3.62 7.94 -31.48
CA TRP A 78 -4.02 7.70 -32.86
C TRP A 78 -4.15 9.07 -33.55
N ILE A 79 -3.17 9.42 -34.38
CA ILE A 79 -3.33 10.41 -35.44
C ILE A 79 -3.62 9.63 -36.71
N GLY A 80 -4.90 9.56 -37.08
CA GLY A 80 -5.41 8.96 -38.32
C GLY A 80 -6.66 9.71 -38.74
#